data_AF-A0A849MHF7-F1
#
_entry.id   AF-A0A849MHF7-F1
#
_cell.length_a   1.000
_cell.length_b   1.000
_cell.length_c   1.000
_cell.angle_alpha   90.00
_cell.angle_beta   90.00
_cell.angle_gamma   90.00
#
_symmetry.space_group_name_H-M   'P 1'
#
loop_
_entity.id
_entity.type
_entity.pdbx_description
1 polymer ?
#
loop_
_entity_poly.entity_id
_entity_poly.type
_entity_poly.pdbx_seq_one_letter_code
_entity_poly.pdbx_strand_id
1 'polypeptide(L)'
;MAVGYKVYHDVPGKKFNIDHVVVGKNGVFAIETKGRSKKNSNEGKENARVIYDGEVLNFPTWKESDPINQVKNVSVWLSKELSSAVGEEVKVESALSISGWYIDRKSNASPCVYNGKSPERIFPKLRCQELSEQLIARITHQIERMVNDVKPKAYKPKENT
;
A
#
# COMPACT_ATOMS: atom_id res chain seq x y z
N MET A 1 -1.58 -14.62 10.83
CA MET A 1 -2.80 -14.17 10.14
C MET A 1 -3.66 -13.47 11.18
N ALA A 2 -3.82 -12.15 11.09
CA ALA A 2 -4.72 -11.43 11.98
C ALA A 2 -6.15 -11.90 11.68
N VAL A 3 -6.85 -12.42 12.70
CA VAL A 3 -8.19 -12.97 12.59
C VAL A 3 -9.13 -11.92 11.97
N GLY A 4 -9.67 -12.20 10.78
CA GLY A 4 -10.66 -11.35 10.09
C GLY A 4 -10.15 -10.47 8.94
N TYR A 5 -8.84 -10.42 8.65
CA TYR A 5 -8.32 -9.70 7.48
C TYR A 5 -8.02 -10.63 6.32
N LYS A 6 -8.38 -10.22 5.10
CA LYS A 6 -7.92 -10.84 3.86
C LYS A 6 -6.81 -9.98 3.24
N VAL A 7 -5.73 -10.63 2.82
CA VAL A 7 -4.55 -9.97 2.23
C VAL A 7 -4.33 -10.54 0.84
N TYR A 8 -4.23 -9.66 -0.14
CA TYR A 8 -3.93 -9.98 -1.53
C TYR A 8 -2.60 -9.34 -1.90
N HIS A 9 -1.79 -10.05 -2.68
CA HIS A 9 -0.47 -9.61 -3.12
C HIS A 9 -0.45 -9.41 -4.62
N ASP A 10 0.38 -8.48 -5.09
CA ASP A 10 0.61 -8.22 -6.51
C ASP A 10 -0.70 -8.03 -7.31
N VAL A 11 -1.63 -7.25 -6.74
CA VAL A 11 -2.95 -7.04 -7.34
C VAL A 11 -2.78 -6.22 -8.62
N PRO A 12 -3.19 -6.75 -9.78
CA PRO A 12 -2.94 -6.12 -11.06
C PRO A 12 -3.83 -4.89 -11.26
N GLY A 13 -3.21 -3.79 -11.63
CA GLY A 13 -3.86 -2.62 -12.22
C GLY A 13 -3.67 -2.58 -13.73
N LYS A 14 -4.18 -1.52 -14.37
CA LYS A 14 -4.12 -1.39 -15.83
C LYS A 14 -2.69 -1.35 -16.39
N LYS A 15 -1.77 -0.69 -15.67
CA LYS A 15 -0.36 -0.48 -16.08
C LYS A 15 0.63 -0.57 -14.92
N PHE A 16 0.18 -1.06 -13.77
CA PHE A 16 0.94 -1.14 -12.53
C PHE A 16 0.40 -2.33 -11.72
N ASN A 17 1.12 -2.73 -10.68
CA ASN A 17 0.64 -3.68 -9.68
C ASN A 17 0.60 -2.97 -8.32
N ILE A 18 -0.31 -3.41 -7.45
CA ILE A 18 -0.39 -2.99 -6.06
C ILE A 18 0.29 -4.07 -5.22
N ASP A 19 1.32 -3.72 -4.47
CA ASP A 19 2.09 -4.71 -3.72
C ASP A 19 1.19 -5.51 -2.78
N HIS A 20 0.30 -4.83 -2.04
CA HIS A 20 -0.70 -5.48 -1.21
C HIS A 20 -2.04 -4.73 -1.17
N VAL A 21 -3.13 -5.50 -1.15
CA VAL A 21 -4.47 -5.01 -0.78
C VAL A 21 -4.95 -5.76 0.45
N VAL A 22 -5.32 -5.02 1.48
CA VAL A 22 -5.85 -5.57 2.74
C VAL A 22 -7.32 -5.19 2.87
N VAL A 23 -8.17 -6.18 3.13
CA VAL A 23 -9.60 -6.00 3.33
C VAL A 23 -9.96 -6.49 4.73
N GLY A 24 -10.62 -5.65 5.51
CA GLY A 24 -11.19 -6.02 6.81
C GLY A 24 -12.41 -5.17 7.13
N LYS A 25 -13.04 -5.44 8.27
CA LYS A 25 -14.27 -4.74 8.71
C LYS A 25 -14.10 -3.21 8.80
N ASN A 26 -12.88 -2.75 9.07
CA ASN A 26 -12.52 -1.33 9.19
C ASN A 26 -12.14 -0.65 7.86
N GLY A 27 -12.16 -1.38 6.74
CA GLY A 27 -12.01 -0.82 5.40
C GLY A 27 -11.10 -1.62 4.47
N VAL A 28 -10.81 -1.00 3.32
CA VAL A 28 -9.86 -1.50 2.32
C VAL A 28 -8.62 -0.61 2.33
N PHE A 29 -7.44 -1.24 2.27
CA PHE A 29 -6.15 -0.55 2.29
C PHE A 29 -5.30 -0.99 1.10
N ALA A 30 -4.84 -0.04 0.29
CA ALA A 30 -3.84 -0.25 -0.75
C ALA A 30 -2.47 0.10 -0.19
N ILE A 31 -1.55 -0.87 -0.21
CA ILE A 31 -0.24 -0.75 0.42
C ILE A 31 0.83 -0.90 -0.65
N GLU A 32 1.71 0.10 -0.69
CA GLU A 32 2.95 0.06 -1.45
C GLU A 32 4.13 -0.15 -0.49
N THR A 33 5.12 -0.93 -0.91
CA THR A 33 6.34 -1.18 -0.15
C THR A 33 7.54 -0.63 -0.89
N LYS A 34 8.29 0.27 -0.25
CA LYS A 34 9.53 0.81 -0.79
C LYS A 34 10.72 0.39 0.05
N GLY A 35 11.66 -0.29 -0.59
CA GLY A 35 13.01 -0.45 -0.10
C GLY A 35 13.82 0.82 -0.39
N ARG A 36 14.54 1.32 0.62
CA ARG A 36 15.49 2.42 0.46
C ARG A 36 16.80 2.05 1.16
N SER A 37 17.84 1.83 0.38
CA SER A 37 19.18 1.58 0.91
C SER A 37 19.70 2.83 1.60
N LYS A 38 20.28 2.67 2.78
CA LYS A 38 21.05 3.73 3.42
C LYS A 38 22.37 3.84 2.65
N LYS A 39 22.71 5.04 2.16
CA LYS A 39 24.07 5.28 1.66
C LYS A 39 25.03 5.03 2.82
N ASN A 40 26.10 4.28 2.56
CA ASN A 40 27.15 3.90 3.51
C ASN A 40 27.53 5.10 4.40
N SER A 41 26.91 5.19 5.55
CA SER A 41 27.22 6.18 6.57
C SER A 41 27.58 5.34 7.79
N ASN A 42 28.84 5.44 8.20
CA ASN A 42 29.37 4.88 9.44
C ASN A 42 28.73 5.52 10.69
N GLU A 43 27.53 6.06 10.57
CA GLU A 43 26.93 7.01 11.50
C GLU A 43 25.60 6.48 12.01
N GLY A 44 25.69 5.60 13.01
CA GLY A 44 24.68 5.43 14.08
C GLY A 44 23.22 5.10 13.71
N LYS A 45 22.40 4.92 14.75
CA LYS A 45 20.95 4.69 14.63
C LYS A 45 20.17 5.98 14.29
N GLU A 46 20.76 7.17 14.47
CA GLU A 46 20.10 8.46 14.27
C GLU A 46 19.90 8.82 12.78
N ASN A 47 20.81 8.41 11.89
CA ASN A 47 20.66 8.60 10.44
C ASN A 47 19.68 7.62 9.77
N ALA A 48 18.92 6.87 10.55
CA ALA A 48 17.91 5.93 10.07
C ALA A 48 16.48 6.49 10.14
N ARG A 49 16.29 7.82 10.30
CA ARG A 49 14.99 8.46 10.43
C ARG A 49 14.53 9.12 9.13
N VAL A 50 13.24 8.95 8.82
CA VAL A 50 12.54 9.68 7.75
C VAL A 50 11.42 10.48 8.39
N ILE A 51 11.32 11.76 8.04
CA ILE A 51 10.23 12.63 8.48
C ILE A 51 9.17 12.66 7.39
N TYR A 52 7.93 12.34 7.74
CA TYR A 52 6.78 12.48 6.85
C TYR A 52 5.90 13.64 7.32
N ASP A 53 5.76 14.66 6.48
CA ASP A 53 4.99 15.88 6.76
C ASP A 53 3.53 15.83 6.25
N GLY A 54 3.15 14.78 5.52
CA GLY A 54 1.83 14.63 4.90
C GLY A 54 1.86 14.67 3.37
N GLU A 55 2.96 15.17 2.79
CA GLU A 55 3.13 15.30 1.35
C GLU A 55 4.46 14.74 0.86
N VAL A 56 5.52 14.90 1.67
CA VAL A 56 6.90 14.58 1.30
C VAL A 56 7.55 13.71 2.36
N LEU A 57 8.37 12.77 1.90
CA LEU A 57 9.30 12.01 2.72
C LEU A 57 10.65 12.74 2.75
N ASN A 58 11.03 13.21 3.92
CA ASN A 58 12.29 13.89 4.16
C ASN A 58 13.29 12.89 4.76
N PHE A 59 14.18 12.36 3.91
CA PHE A 59 15.30 11.53 4.32
C PHE A 59 16.47 12.42 4.75
N PRO A 60 17.50 11.87 5.43
CA PRO A 60 18.65 12.66 5.86
C PRO A 60 19.39 13.34 4.71
N THR A 61 19.47 12.71 3.54
CA THR A 61 20.25 13.24 2.40
C THR A 61 19.43 13.53 1.14
N TRP A 62 18.11 13.32 1.14
CA TRP A 62 17.24 13.63 0.00
C TRP A 62 15.78 13.76 0.42
N LYS A 63 14.92 14.16 -0.52
CA LYS A 63 13.47 14.18 -0.34
C LYS A 63 12.80 13.46 -1.50
N GLU A 64 11.64 12.85 -1.25
CA GLU A 64 10.83 12.24 -2.29
C GLU A 64 9.34 12.43 -2.00
N SER A 65 8.57 12.78 -3.04
CA SER A 65 7.10 12.85 -3.01
C SER A 65 6.47 11.84 -3.97
N ASP A 66 7.22 11.34 -4.96
CA ASP A 66 6.71 10.39 -5.94
C ASP A 66 6.09 9.13 -5.32
N PRO A 67 6.68 8.48 -4.29
CA PRO A 67 6.05 7.31 -3.67
C PRO A 67 4.73 7.66 -2.97
N ILE A 68 4.61 8.88 -2.43
CA ILE A 68 3.39 9.39 -1.78
C ILE A 68 2.30 9.61 -2.84
N ASN A 69 2.65 10.26 -3.95
CA ASN A 69 1.73 10.51 -5.05
C ASN A 69 1.31 9.19 -5.72
N GLN A 70 2.24 8.26 -5.89
CA GLN A 70 1.97 6.93 -6.44
C GLN A 70 0.91 6.21 -5.60
N VAL A 71 1.11 6.06 -4.29
CA VAL A 71 0.18 5.30 -3.45
C VAL A 71 -1.20 5.97 -3.35
N LYS A 72 -1.26 7.32 -3.36
CA LYS A 72 -2.53 8.07 -3.42
C LYS A 72 -3.29 7.77 -4.72
N ASN A 73 -2.61 7.80 -5.86
CA ASN A 73 -3.23 7.51 -7.15
C ASN A 73 -3.72 6.06 -7.24
N VAL A 74 -2.95 5.12 -6.69
CA VAL A 74 -3.31 3.71 -6.59
C VAL A 74 -4.58 3.51 -5.77
N SER A 75 -4.71 4.16 -4.60
CA SER A 75 -5.89 4.02 -3.76
C SER A 75 -7.13 4.62 -4.41
N VAL A 76 -7.02 5.79 -5.05
CA VAL A 76 -8.11 6.42 -5.80
C VAL A 76 -8.57 5.51 -6.94
N TRP A 77 -7.64 4.94 -7.70
CA TRP A 77 -7.96 4.01 -8.77
C TRP A 77 -8.69 2.76 -8.22
N LEU A 78 -8.14 2.12 -7.19
CA LEU A 78 -8.73 0.90 -6.63
C LEU A 78 -10.13 1.16 -6.05
N SER A 79 -10.32 2.30 -5.38
CA SER A 79 -11.62 2.73 -4.87
C SER A 79 -12.65 2.83 -6.00
N LYS A 80 -12.28 3.44 -7.13
CA LYS A 80 -13.16 3.56 -8.30
C LYS A 80 -13.51 2.20 -8.91
N GLU A 81 -12.52 1.34 -9.11
CA GLU A 81 -12.73 0.01 -9.72
C GLU A 81 -13.60 -0.87 -8.82
N LEU A 82 -13.32 -0.93 -7.51
CA LEU A 82 -14.13 -1.70 -6.56
C LEU A 82 -15.55 -1.16 -6.47
N SER A 83 -15.72 0.16 -6.34
CA SER A 83 -17.05 0.77 -6.23
C SER A 83 -17.90 0.47 -7.47
N SER A 84 -17.28 0.58 -8.66
CA SER A 84 -17.95 0.25 -9.92
C SER A 84 -18.34 -1.22 -10.00
N ALA A 85 -17.51 -2.13 -9.50
CA ALA A 85 -17.75 -3.57 -9.59
C ALA A 85 -18.80 -4.06 -8.59
N VAL A 86 -18.85 -3.50 -7.38
CA VAL A 86 -19.80 -3.93 -6.34
C VAL A 86 -21.11 -3.15 -6.35
N GLY A 87 -21.17 -2.02 -7.08
CA GLY A 87 -22.37 -1.19 -7.20
C GLY A 87 -22.65 -0.31 -5.97
N GLU A 88 -21.65 -0.05 -5.14
CA GLU A 88 -21.74 0.72 -3.90
C GLU A 88 -20.39 1.40 -3.62
N GLU A 89 -20.36 2.53 -2.90
CA GLU A 89 -19.11 3.22 -2.58
C GLU A 89 -18.18 2.36 -1.71
N VAL A 90 -16.94 2.17 -2.19
CA VAL A 90 -15.85 1.51 -1.47
C VAL A 90 -14.69 2.49 -1.30
N LYS A 91 -14.45 2.92 -0.07
CA LYS A 91 -13.29 3.76 0.28
C LYS A 91 -12.05 2.88 0.44
N VAL A 92 -10.98 3.29 -0.24
CA VAL A 92 -9.67 2.65 -0.15
C VAL A 92 -8.68 3.65 0.41
N GLU A 93 -8.03 3.29 1.50
CA GLU A 93 -6.95 4.12 2.04
C GLU A 93 -5.58 3.71 1.56
N SER A 94 -4.76 4.73 1.35
CA SER A 94 -3.38 4.56 0.94
C SER A 94 -2.46 4.35 2.16
N ALA A 95 -1.53 3.41 2.04
CA ALA A 95 -0.51 3.18 3.05
C ALA A 95 0.84 2.88 2.40
N LEU A 96 1.91 3.45 2.94
CA LEU A 96 3.26 3.30 2.40
C LEU A 96 4.17 2.69 3.46
N SER A 97 4.68 1.49 3.16
CA SER A 97 5.68 0.82 3.97
C SER A 97 7.08 1.19 3.49
N ILE A 98 7.91 1.75 4.39
CA ILE A 98 9.32 2.04 4.11
C ILE A 98 10.18 1.13 4.99
N SER A 99 10.74 0.10 4.37
CA SER A 99 11.51 -0.91 5.07
C SER A 99 12.91 -0.40 5.44
N GLY A 100 13.34 -0.64 6.68
CA GLY A 100 14.68 -0.30 7.15
C GLY A 100 14.84 1.12 7.75
N TRP A 101 13.76 1.89 7.80
CA TRP A 101 13.74 3.27 8.29
C TRP A 101 12.79 3.47 9.48
N TYR A 102 13.20 4.28 10.44
CA TYR A 102 12.31 4.78 11.49
C TYR A 102 11.49 5.94 10.94
N ILE A 103 10.17 5.88 11.07
CA ILE A 103 9.26 6.89 10.50
C ILE A 103 8.79 7.83 11.61
N ASP A 104 9.10 9.11 11.46
CA ASP A 104 8.58 10.19 12.27
C ASP A 104 7.49 10.92 11.51
N ARG A 105 6.24 10.63 11.85
CA ARG A 105 5.08 11.26 11.24
C ARG A 105 4.77 12.57 11.95
N LYS A 106 4.83 13.67 11.21
CA LYS A 106 4.34 14.98 11.67
C LYS A 106 2.88 15.23 11.29
N SER A 107 2.31 14.36 10.46
CA SER A 107 0.93 14.45 10.01
C SER A 107 0.21 13.09 10.07
N ASN A 108 -1.11 13.17 10.31
CA ASN A 108 -2.03 12.05 10.22
C ASN A 108 -2.67 11.92 8.83
N ALA A 109 -2.24 12.73 7.85
CA ALA A 109 -2.73 12.67 6.47
C ALA A 109 -2.51 11.29 5.82
N SER A 110 -3.38 10.96 4.86
CA SER A 110 -3.22 9.80 3.97
C SER A 110 -2.16 10.13 2.89
N PRO A 111 -1.21 9.23 2.59
CA PRO A 111 -1.08 7.85 3.07
C PRO A 111 -0.58 7.72 4.51
N CYS A 112 -1.00 6.63 5.15
CA CYS A 112 -0.36 6.15 6.36
C CYS A 112 1.05 5.63 6.04
N VAL A 113 2.09 6.40 6.40
CA VAL A 113 3.49 5.97 6.23
C VAL A 113 3.96 5.21 7.47
N TYR A 114 4.59 4.05 7.30
CA TYR A 114 5.04 3.22 8.41
C TYR A 114 6.28 2.37 8.08
N ASN A 115 6.91 1.81 9.13
CA ASN A 115 8.00 0.85 8.97
C ASN A 115 7.43 -0.56 8.76
N GLY A 116 7.91 -1.26 7.73
CA GLY A 116 7.43 -2.58 7.31
C GLY A 116 7.46 -3.72 8.35
N LYS A 117 8.03 -3.51 9.55
CA LYS A 117 8.06 -4.52 10.62
C LYS A 117 6.79 -4.64 11.46
N SER A 118 5.73 -3.86 11.21
CA SER A 118 4.53 -3.91 12.09
C SER A 118 3.17 -3.66 11.40
N PRO A 119 2.85 -4.37 10.29
CA PRO A 119 1.53 -4.23 9.65
C PRO A 119 0.38 -4.59 10.62
N GLU A 120 0.53 -5.67 11.40
CA GLU A 120 -0.52 -6.16 12.31
C GLU A 120 -0.89 -5.19 13.44
N ARG A 121 -0.01 -4.25 13.79
CA ARG A 121 -0.27 -3.23 14.83
C ARG A 121 -0.94 -1.98 14.27
N ILE A 122 -0.85 -1.77 12.97
CA ILE A 122 -1.25 -0.54 12.29
C ILE A 122 -2.65 -0.69 11.72
N PHE A 123 -2.91 -1.77 10.98
CA PHE A 123 -4.20 -1.93 10.28
C PHE A 123 -5.42 -1.92 11.19
N PRO A 124 -5.42 -2.58 12.38
CA PRO A 124 -6.57 -2.48 13.28
C PRO A 124 -6.88 -1.06 13.77
N LYS A 125 -5.89 -0.15 13.75
CA LYS A 125 -6.04 1.24 14.18
C LYS A 125 -6.42 2.18 13.04
N LEU A 126 -6.12 1.81 11.80
CA LEU A 126 -6.59 2.54 10.64
C LEU A 126 -8.07 2.25 10.44
N ARG A 127 -8.89 3.25 10.16
CA ARG A 127 -10.31 3.04 9.82
C ARG A 127 -10.67 4.05 8.75
N CYS A 128 -11.28 3.57 7.66
CA CYS A 128 -11.76 4.45 6.59
C CYS A 128 -13.23 4.27 6.28
N GLN A 129 -13.73 3.05 6.41
CA GLN A 129 -15.13 2.70 6.18
C GLN A 129 -15.45 1.44 6.95
N GLU A 130 -16.60 1.41 7.62
CA GLU A 130 -17.10 0.16 8.18
C GLU A 130 -17.79 -0.65 7.08
N LEU A 131 -17.31 -1.86 6.84
CA LEU A 131 -17.81 -2.74 5.79
C LEU A 131 -18.68 -3.84 6.39
N SER A 132 -19.82 -4.11 5.74
CA SER A 132 -20.63 -5.29 6.06
C SER A 132 -19.97 -6.57 5.55
N GLU A 133 -20.28 -7.72 6.14
CA GLU A 133 -19.77 -9.02 5.69
C GLU A 133 -20.12 -9.30 4.23
N GLN A 134 -21.32 -8.89 3.79
CA GLN A 134 -21.75 -9.02 2.39
C GLN A 134 -20.91 -8.14 1.45
N LEU A 135 -20.59 -6.91 1.86
CA LEU A 135 -19.74 -6.02 1.07
C LEU A 135 -18.29 -6.54 1.03
N ILE A 136 -17.76 -7.02 2.15
CA ILE A 136 -16.45 -7.69 2.21
C ILE A 136 -16.42 -8.89 1.25
N ALA A 137 -17.45 -9.74 1.24
CA ALA A 137 -17.54 -10.87 0.33
C ALA A 137 -17.50 -10.44 -1.15
N ARG A 138 -18.27 -9.41 -1.53
CA ARG A 138 -18.27 -8.85 -2.90
C ARG A 138 -16.92 -8.26 -3.29
N ILE A 139 -16.32 -7.44 -2.42
CA ILE A 139 -15.00 -6.82 -2.65
C ILE A 139 -13.92 -7.91 -2.83
N THR A 140 -13.91 -8.89 -1.93
CA THR A 140 -12.89 -9.95 -1.94
C THR A 140 -13.00 -10.82 -3.18
N HIS A 141 -14.22 -11.19 -3.57
CA HIS A 141 -14.47 -11.87 -4.84
C HIS A 141 -13.97 -11.06 -6.05
N GLN A 142 -14.18 -9.74 -6.06
CA GLN A 142 -13.72 -8.90 -7.15
C GLN A 142 -12.19 -8.82 -7.22
N ILE A 143 -11.49 -8.68 -6.09
CA ILE A 143 -10.02 -8.68 -6.07
C ILE A 143 -9.46 -10.02 -6.54
N GLU A 144 -10.08 -11.13 -6.12
CA GLU A 144 -9.71 -12.48 -6.57
C GLU A 144 -9.85 -12.62 -8.09
N ARG A 145 -10.93 -12.11 -8.67
CA ARG A 145 -11.08 -12.06 -10.14
C ARG A 145 -9.98 -11.25 -10.81
N MET A 146 -9.67 -10.06 -10.29
CA MET A 146 -8.60 -9.22 -10.85
C MET A 146 -7.26 -9.96 -10.87
N VAL A 147 -6.91 -10.65 -9.78
CA VAL A 147 -5.66 -11.42 -9.68
C VAL A 147 -5.66 -12.63 -10.63
N ASN A 148 -6.78 -13.34 -10.76
CA ASN A 148 -6.88 -14.55 -11.57
C ASN A 148 -7.02 -14.28 -13.09
N ASP A 149 -7.57 -13.12 -13.49
CA ASP A 149 -7.78 -12.76 -14.90
C ASP A 149 -6.47 -12.34 -15.62
N VAL A 150 -5.34 -12.36 -14.92
CA VAL A 150 -4.03 -12.08 -15.52
C VAL A 150 -3.53 -13.31 -16.30
N LYS A 151 -3.48 -13.18 -17.64
CA LYS A 151 -2.79 -14.18 -18.48
C LYS A 151 -1.32 -14.30 -18.02
N PRO A 152 -0.77 -15.52 -17.86
CA PRO A 152 0.64 -15.68 -17.52
C PRO A 152 1.50 -14.96 -18.55
N LYS A 153 2.29 -13.99 -18.09
CA LYS A 153 3.34 -13.37 -18.93
C LYS A 153 4.40 -14.44 -19.15
N ALA A 154 4.45 -15.02 -20.35
CA ALA A 154 5.58 -15.83 -20.77
C ALA A 154 6.87 -14.99 -20.61
N TYR A 155 7.80 -15.49 -19.80
CA TYR A 155 9.13 -14.90 -19.67
C TYR A 155 9.79 -14.88 -21.04
N LYS A 156 10.06 -13.69 -21.58
CA LYS A 156 10.97 -13.54 -22.72
C LYS A 156 12.36 -13.28 -22.14
N PRO A 157 13.34 -14.19 -22.31
CA PRO A 157 14.71 -13.90 -21.93
C PRO A 157 15.17 -12.63 -22.63
N LYS A 158 15.91 -11.78 -21.91
CA LYS A 158 16.52 -10.59 -22.50
C LYS A 158 17.51 -11.05 -23.56
N GLU A 159 17.28 -10.68 -24.81
CA GLU A 159 18.30 -10.78 -25.85
C GLU A 159 19.42 -9.80 -25.48
N ASN A 160 20.61 -10.33 -25.23
CA ASN A 160 21.81 -9.54 -25.04
C ASN A 160 22.30 -9.11 -26.43
N THR A 161 22.24 -7.81 -26.72
CA THR A 161 23.03 -7.16 -27.79
C THR A 161 23.97 -6.16 -27.17
#